data_AF-A0A968L5U1-F1
#
_entry.id   AF-A0A968L5U1-F1
#
_cell.length_a   1.000
_cell.length_b   1.000
_cell.length_c   1.000
_cell.angle_alpha   90.00
_cell.angle_beta   90.00
_cell.angle_gamma   90.00
#
_symmetry.space_group_name_H-M   'P 1'
#
loop_
_entity.id
_entity.type
_entity.pdbx_description
1 polymer ?
#
loop_
_entity_poly.entity_id
_entity_poly.type
_entity_poly.pdbx_seq_one_letter_code
_entity_poly.pdbx_strand_id
1 'polypeptide(L)' 'MGSTWVHLRQCLVCGRTGCCDNSPNRHASRHAAEAGHALIRSAQPGEQWAWCFPDEAFFIPGDAGGWERFEE' A
#
# COMPACT_ATOMS: atom_id res chain seq x y z
N MET A 1 0.59 -23.13 -5.53
CA MET A 1 -0.19 -22.10 -6.24
C MET A 1 0.66 -20.84 -6.34
N GLY A 2 0.94 -20.38 -7.55
CA GLY A 2 1.66 -19.13 -7.82
C GLY A 2 1.00 -18.46 -9.02
N SER A 3 0.14 -17.49 -8.75
CA SER A 3 -0.41 -16.62 -9.79
C SER A 3 0.55 -15.46 -10.02
N THR A 4 0.62 -14.95 -11.24
CA THR A 4 1.31 -13.69 -11.53
C THR A 4 0.63 -12.56 -10.76
N TRP A 5 1.43 -11.69 -10.14
CA TRP A 5 0.98 -10.45 -9.52
C TRP A 5 1.48 -9.26 -10.35
N VAL A 6 0.72 -8.17 -10.34
CA VAL A 6 1.09 -6.96 -11.10
C VAL A 6 2.07 -6.12 -10.28
N HIS A 7 1.65 -5.72 -9.08
CA HIS A 7 2.50 -5.00 -8.13
C HIS A 7 2.34 -5.55 -6.71
N LEU A 8 3.34 -5.29 -5.88
CA LEU A 8 3.36 -5.65 -4.47
C LEU A 8 3.17 -4.41 -3.62
N ARG A 9 2.42 -4.57 -2.53
CA ARG A 9 2.15 -3.54 -1.53
C ARG A 9 2.53 -4.10 -0.17
N GLN A 10 3.13 -3.27 0.68
CA GLN A 10 3.49 -3.65 2.04
C GLN A 10 2.69 -2.83 3.04
N CYS A 11 2.12 -3.50 4.03
CA CYS A 11 1.45 -2.86 5.14
C CYS A 11 2.46 -2.06 5.99
N LEU A 12 2.17 -0.78 6.22
CA LEU A 12 3.00 0.07 7.09
C LEU A 12 2.74 -0.17 8.58
N VAL A 13 1.64 -0.85 8.94
CA VAL A 13 1.32 -1.17 10.34
C VAL A 13 2.07 -2.41 10.84
N CYS A 14 2.13 -3.48 10.02
CA CYS A 14 2.70 -4.76 10.45
C CYS A 14 3.76 -5.36 9.51
N GLY A 15 4.08 -4.71 8.38
CA GLY A 15 5.11 -5.17 7.44
C GLY A 15 4.70 -6.30 6.49
N ARG A 16 3.46 -6.80 6.55
CA ARG A 16 2.96 -7.84 5.63
C ARG A 16 2.94 -7.34 4.19
N THR A 17 3.56 -8.09 3.28
CA THR A 17 3.52 -7.83 1.83
C THR A 17 2.43 -8.66 1.16
N GLY A 18 1.61 -8.01 0.32
CA GLY A 18 0.56 -8.62 -0.48
C GLY A 18 0.55 -8.09 -1.91
N CYS A 19 -0.11 -8.80 -2.82
CA CYS A 19 -0.36 -8.29 -4.16
C CYS A 19 -1.40 -7.16 -4.14
N CYS A 20 -1.26 -6.21 -5.06
CA CYS A 20 -2.17 -5.07 -5.21
C CYS A 20 -3.57 -5.50 -5.68
N ASP A 21 -4.50 -4.54 -5.72
CA ASP A 21 -5.91 -4.78 -6.06
C ASP A 21 -6.16 -5.09 -7.54
N ASN A 22 -5.18 -4.80 -8.41
CA ASN A 22 -5.19 -5.24 -9.81
C ASN A 22 -4.72 -6.69 -9.98
N SER A 23 -4.24 -7.35 -8.92
CA SER A 23 -3.93 -8.78 -8.96
C SER A 23 -5.17 -9.61 -8.61
N PRO A 24 -5.34 -10.83 -9.16
CA PRO A 24 -6.57 -11.62 -9.01
C PRO A 24 -7.02 -11.81 -7.55
N ASN A 25 -6.05 -11.90 -6.63
CA ASN A 25 -6.28 -12.23 -5.23
C ASN A 25 -6.39 -11.03 -4.27
N ARG A 26 -6.10 -9.80 -4.75
CA ARG A 26 -6.27 -8.53 -4.00
C ARG A 26 -5.84 -8.59 -2.53
N HIS A 27 -4.63 -9.10 -2.27
CA HIS A 27 -4.20 -9.42 -0.90
C HIS A 27 -4.01 -8.18 -0.02
N ALA A 28 -3.62 -7.04 -0.60
CA ALA A 28 -3.37 -5.81 0.15
C ALA A 28 -4.65 -5.22 0.76
N SER A 29 -5.69 -5.00 -0.04
CA SER A 29 -6.99 -4.49 0.45
C SER A 29 -7.69 -5.46 1.39
N ARG A 30 -7.68 -6.77 1.08
CA ARG A 30 -8.23 -7.78 1.99
C ARG A 30 -7.55 -7.74 3.35
N HIS A 31 -6.21 -7.67 3.37
CA HIS A 31 -5.46 -7.56 4.60
C HIS A 31 -5.81 -6.29 5.39
N ALA A 32 -5.95 -5.14 4.70
CA ALA A 32 -6.32 -3.89 5.33
C ALA A 32 -7.68 -3.99 6.04
N ALA A 33 -8.67 -4.60 5.38
CA ALA A 33 -10.01 -4.80 5.94
C ALA A 33 -10.03 -5.82 7.10
N GLU A 34 -9.38 -6.98 6.93
CA GLU A 34 -9.40 -8.06 7.93
C GLU A 34 -8.60 -7.73 9.18
N ALA A 35 -7.46 -7.04 9.04
CA ALA A 35 -6.57 -6.72 10.16
C ALA A 35 -6.83 -5.31 10.76
N GLY A 36 -7.66 -4.49 10.12
CA GLY A 36 -7.82 -3.08 10.49
C GLY A 36 -6.56 -2.24 10.19
N HIS A 37 -5.72 -2.68 9.26
CA HIS A 37 -4.48 -2.00 8.91
C HIS A 37 -4.69 -1.07 7.71
N ALA A 38 -5.04 0.18 7.99
CA ALA A 38 -5.46 1.16 7.00
C ALA A 38 -4.34 1.69 6.06
N LEU A 39 -3.07 1.41 6.36
CA LEU A 39 -1.93 2.00 5.63
C LEU A 39 -1.09 0.95 4.91
N ILE A 40 -0.90 1.17 3.61
CA ILE A 40 0.00 0.39 2.75
C ILE A 40 0.98 1.32 2.03
N ARG A 41 2.15 0.80 1.66
CA ARG A 41 3.10 1.45 0.75
C ARG A 41 3.36 0.61 -0.49
N SER A 42 3.84 1.24 -1.55
CA SER A 42 4.42 0.48 -2.65
C SER A 42 5.67 -0.28 -2.19
N ALA A 43 5.78 -1.53 -2.65
CA ALA A 43 6.99 -2.34 -2.50
C ALA A 43 7.72 -2.54 -3.84
N GLN A 44 7.40 -1.71 -4.83
CA GLN A 44 8.06 -1.72 -6.13
C GLN A 44 9.35 -0.88 -6.08
N PRO A 45 10.43 -1.33 -6.73
CA PRO A 45 11.64 -0.53 -6.87
C PRO A 45 11.33 0.81 -7.57
N GLY A 46 11.75 1.92 -6.97
CA GLY A 46 11.56 3.27 -7.54
C GLY A 46 10.21 3.92 -7.26
N GLU A 47 9.21 3.19 -6.74
CA GLU A 47 7.95 3.77 -6.29
C GLU A 47 8.03 4.12 -4.80
N GLN A 48 7.82 5.38 -4.46
CA GLN A 48 7.78 5.84 -3.07
C GLN A 48 6.46 6.59 -2.82
N TRP A 49 5.44 5.83 -2.45
CA TRP A 49 4.13 6.35 -2.06
C TRP A 49 3.44 5.40 -1.09
N ALA A 50 2.53 5.94 -0.31
CA ALA A 50 1.63 5.21 0.58
C ALA A 50 0.17 5.56 0.28
N TRP A 51 -0.73 4.67 0.67
CA TRP A 51 -2.16 4.82 0.52
C TRP A 51 -2.85 4.57 1.86
N CYS A 52 -3.76 5.47 2.22
CA CYS A 52 -4.64 5.34 3.36
C CYS A 52 -6.05 4.99 2.87
N PHE A 53 -6.55 3.81 3.26
CA PHE A 53 -7.89 3.37 2.82
C PHE A 53 -9.04 4.25 3.33
N PRO A 54 -9.09 4.66 4.62
CA PRO A 54 -10.16 5.52 5.13
C PRO A 54 -10.18 6.93 4.52
N ASP A 55 -9.01 7.52 4.28
CA ASP A 55 -8.90 8.88 3.74
C ASP A 55 -8.95 8.92 2.20
N GLU A 56 -8.94 7.74 1.56
CA GLU A 56 -8.82 7.55 0.12
C GLU A 56 -7.75 8.47 -0.51
N ALA A 57 -6.59 8.55 0.16
CA ALA A 57 -5.55 9.52 -0.14
C ALA A 57 -4.19 8.87 -0.35
N PHE A 58 -3.45 9.42 -1.31
CA PHE A 58 -2.04 9.15 -1.51
C PHE A 58 -1.19 9.98 -0.56
N PHE A 59 -0.08 9.39 -0.12
CA PHE A 59 0.96 10.07 0.62
C PHE A 59 2.31 9.83 -0.06
N ILE A 60 3.16 10.85 -0.10
CA ILE A 60 4.51 10.81 -0.66
C ILE A 60 5.54 11.13 0.42
N PRO A 61 6.82 10.75 0.26
CA PRO A 61 7.87 11.17 1.17
C PRO A 61 7.97 12.69 1.21
N GLY A 62 7.92 13.26 2.42
CA GLY A 62 8.07 14.70 2.60
C GLY A 62 9.52 15.14 2.80
N ASP A 63 9.80 16.40 2.47
CA ASP A 63 11.16 16.98 2.54
C ASP A 63 11.73 17.02 3.96
N ALA A 64 10.87 17.18 4.96
CA ALA A 64 11.26 17.18 6.38
C ALA A 64 11.43 15.75 6.98
N GLY A 65 11.26 14.71 6.16
CA GLY A 65 11.15 13.33 6.61
C GLY A 65 9.73 13.00 7.07
N GLY A 66 9.26 11.79 6.71
CA GLY A 66 7.91 11.35 6.98
C GLY A 66 7.06 11.25 5.70
N TRP A 67 5.74 11.24 5.88
CA TRP A 67 4.77 11.11 4.80
C TRP A 67 3.89 12.36 4.76
N GLU A 68 3.75 12.95 3.57
CA GLU A 68 2.88 14.10 3.30
C GLU A 68 1.75 13.67 2.39
N ARG A 69 0.54 14.16 2.66
CA ARG A 69 -0.62 13.88 1.80
C ARG A 69 -0.36 14.52 0.44
N PHE A 70 -0.52 13.75 -0.62
CA PHE A 70 -0.48 14.27 -1.97
C PHE A 70 -1.79 14.99 -2.27
N GLU A 71 -1.69 16.28 -2.57
CA GLU A 71 -2.79 17.15 -2.99
C GLU A 71 -2.51 17.52 -4.47
N GLU A 72 -3.50 17.30 -5.35
CA GLU A 72 -3.38 17.55 -6.80
C GLU A 72 -3.41 19.05 -7.15
#